data_AF-A0A6N7IJ42-F1
#
_entry.id   AF-A0A6N7IJ42-F1
#
_cell.length_a   1.000
_cell.length_b   1.000
_cell.length_c   1.000
_cell.angle_alpha   90.00
_cell.angle_beta   90.00
_cell.angle_gamma   90.00
#
_symmetry.space_group_name_H-M   'P 1'
#
loop_
_entity.id
_entity.type
_entity.pdbx_description
1 polymer ?
#
loop_
_entity_poly.entity_id
_entity_poly.type
_entity_poly.pdbx_seq_one_letter_code
_entity_poly.pdbx_strand_id
1 'polypeptide(L)'
;MPNLGAGELIIIAVVMFVLFGSAKLPDAARSLGRSLRIFKAETRRLDDDQPTRHQPTDPQLQQPGTTGSDSAAGSPDPAGTAKPRAEPEAESAAGRT
;
A
#
# COMPACT_ATOMS: atom_id res chain seq x y z
N MET A 1 -11.94 -1.54 -44.54
CA MET A 1 -12.06 -0.95 -43.20
C MET A 1 -10.75 -1.22 -42.48
N PRO A 2 -10.13 -0.22 -41.83
CA PRO A 2 -8.92 -0.47 -41.04
C PRO A 2 -9.26 -1.51 -39.96
N ASN A 3 -8.58 -2.64 -40.01
CA ASN A 3 -8.80 -3.74 -39.08
C ASN A 3 -7.90 -3.48 -37.88
N LEU A 4 -8.51 -3.08 -36.76
CA LEU A 4 -7.88 -2.96 -35.45
C LEU A 4 -7.45 -4.35 -34.95
N GLY A 5 -6.40 -4.89 -35.57
CA GLY A 5 -5.82 -6.18 -35.23
C GLY A 5 -4.68 -6.03 -34.23
N ALA A 6 -4.15 -7.17 -33.77
CA ALA A 6 -3.09 -7.21 -32.76
C ALA A 6 -1.89 -6.29 -33.08
N GLY A 7 -1.53 -6.12 -34.35
CA GLY A 7 -0.44 -5.24 -34.76
C GLY A 7 -0.66 -3.76 -34.41
N GLU A 8 -1.88 -3.25 -34.58
CA GLU A 8 -2.20 -1.85 -34.28
C GLU A 8 -2.25 -1.59 -32.77
N LEU A 9 -2.74 -2.57 -32.01
CA LEU A 9 -2.74 -2.53 -30.55
C LEU A 9 -1.30 -2.48 -29.99
N ILE A 10 -0.38 -3.23 -30.59
CA ILE A 10 1.05 -3.18 -30.21
C ILE A 10 1.63 -1.79 -30.50
N ILE A 11 1.31 -1.19 -31.65
CA ILE A 11 1.80 0.15 -32.00
C ILE A 11 1.30 1.19 -30.99
N ILE A 12 0.01 1.17 -30.64
CA ILE A 12 -0.57 2.08 -29.63
C ILE A 12 0.09 1.86 -28.26
N ALA A 13 0.30 0.60 -27.87
CA ALA A 13 0.97 0.26 -26.61
C ALA A 13 2.41 0.79 -26.57
N VAL A 14 3.15 0.68 -27.67
CA VAL A 14 4.52 1.23 -27.78
C VAL A 14 4.50 2.75 -27.67
N VAL A 15 3.56 3.42 -28.35
CA VAL A 15 3.40 4.88 -28.22
C VAL A 15 3.11 5.28 -26.78
N MET A 16 2.14 4.63 -26.12
CA MET A 16 1.88 4.87 -24.69
C MET A 16 3.12 4.60 -23.82
N PHE A 17 3.87 3.53 -24.10
CA PHE A 17 5.07 3.20 -23.34
C PHE A 17 6.16 4.28 -23.46
N VAL A 18 6.30 4.92 -24.63
CA VAL A 18 7.24 6.03 -24.82
C VAL A 18 6.79 7.29 -24.10
N LEU A 19 5.49 7.63 -24.14
CA LEU A 19 4.97 8.85 -23.49
C LEU A 19 4.93 8.74 -21.96
N PHE A 20 4.51 7.58 -21.45
CA PHE A 20 4.26 7.38 -20.02
C PHE A 20 5.39 6.62 -19.31
N GLY A 21 6.18 5.82 -20.03
CA GLY A 21 7.28 5.03 -19.49
C GLY A 21 6.87 3.65 -18.95
N SER A 22 7.89 2.81 -18.74
CA SER A 22 7.73 1.40 -18.32
C SER A 22 7.12 1.22 -16.93
N ALA A 23 7.35 2.16 -16.03
CA ALA A 23 6.85 2.09 -14.66
C ALA A 23 5.40 2.58 -14.53
N LYS A 24 4.95 3.52 -15.37
CA LYS A 24 3.65 4.20 -15.20
C LYS A 24 2.47 3.44 -15.80
N LEU A 25 2.65 2.75 -16.93
CA LEU A 25 1.60 1.86 -17.46
C LEU A 25 1.16 0.77 -16.48
N PRO A 26 2.07 -0.05 -15.92
CA PRO A 26 1.67 -1.13 -15.02
C PRO A 26 1.14 -0.59 -13.69
N ASP A 27 1.65 0.54 -13.20
CA ASP A 27 1.19 1.17 -11.97
C ASP A 27 -0.23 1.75 -12.12
N ALA A 28 -0.49 2.46 -13.23
CA ALA A 28 -1.82 2.94 -13.59
C ALA A 28 -2.80 1.77 -13.80
N ALA A 29 -2.39 0.71 -14.51
CA ALA A 29 -3.23 -0.46 -14.71
C ALA A 29 -3.56 -1.19 -13.39
N ARG A 30 -2.59 -1.29 -12.46
CA ARG A 30 -2.80 -1.92 -11.15
C ARG A 30 -3.76 -1.12 -10.27
N SER A 31 -3.60 0.20 -10.21
CA SER A 31 -4.50 1.07 -9.44
C SER A 31 -5.91 1.11 -10.03
N LEU A 32 -6.04 1.28 -11.35
CA LEU A 32 -7.32 1.23 -12.05
C LEU A 32 -8.00 -0.14 -11.92
N GLY A 33 -7.23 -1.24 -12.02
CA GLY A 33 -7.75 -2.60 -11.87
C GLY A 33 -8.31 -2.87 -10.47
N ARG A 34 -7.68 -2.30 -9.43
CA ARG A 34 -8.18 -2.40 -8.05
C ARG A 34 -9.51 -1.67 -7.88
N SER A 35 -9.64 -0.45 -8.41
CA SER A 35 -10.91 0.30 -8.41
C SER A 35 -12.00 -0.38 -9.23
N LEU A 36 -11.65 -0.90 -10.42
CA LEU A 36 -12.58 -1.65 -11.26
C LEU A 36 -13.05 -2.95 -10.61
N ARG A 37 -12.20 -3.66 -9.87
CA ARG A 37 -12.59 -4.88 -9.14
C ARG A 37 -13.63 -4.58 -8.06
N ILE A 38 -13.42 -3.51 -7.29
CA ILE A 38 -14.36 -3.10 -6.23
C ILE A 38 -15.69 -2.68 -6.85
N PHE A 39 -15.63 -1.81 -7.87
CA PHE A 39 -16.82 -1.39 -8.61
C PHE A 39 -17.57 -2.58 -9.21
N LYS A 40 -16.87 -3.51 -9.88
CA LYS A 40 -17.45 -4.73 -10.45
C LYS A 40 -18.13 -5.60 -9.40
N ALA A 41 -17.53 -5.75 -8.22
CA ALA A 41 -18.11 -6.53 -7.13
C ALA A 41 -19.36 -5.88 -6.55
N GLU A 42 -19.39 -4.55 -6.45
CA GLU A 42 -20.55 -3.79 -6.00
C GLU A 42 -21.67 -3.80 -7.05
N THR A 43 -21.36 -3.51 -8.32
CA THR A 43 -22.33 -3.62 -9.43
C THR A 43 -22.91 -5.03 -9.53
N ARG A 44 -22.08 -6.08 -9.35
CA ARG A 44 -22.55 -7.46 -9.35
C ARG A 44 -23.52 -7.76 -8.22
N ARG A 45 -23.47 -7.06 -7.08
CA ARG A 45 -24.48 -7.18 -6.02
C ARG A 45 -25.80 -6.48 -6.36
N LEU A 46 -25.77 -5.46 -7.20
CA LEU A 46 -26.98 -4.83 -7.72
C LEU A 46 -27.64 -5.70 -8.80
N ASP A 47 -26.82 -6.37 -9.63
CA ASP A 47 -27.31 -7.27 -10.67
C ASP A 47 -27.76 -8.64 -10.11
N ASP A 48 -27.03 -9.18 -9.12
CA ASP A 48 -27.26 -10.53 -8.55
C ASP A 48 -28.14 -10.51 -7.28
N ASP A 49 -29.33 -9.90 -7.30
CA ASP A 49 -30.37 -10.09 -6.25
C ASP A 49 -30.99 -11.53 -6.30
N GLN A 50 -30.15 -12.53 -6.58
CA GLN A 50 -30.35 -13.98 -6.57
C GLN A 50 -29.11 -14.66 -5.94
N PRO A 51 -29.27 -15.57 -4.96
CA PRO A 51 -28.19 -15.96 -4.08
C PRO A 51 -27.28 -17.00 -4.74
N THR A 52 -26.22 -16.56 -5.41
CA THR A 52 -25.08 -17.45 -5.73
C THR A 52 -23.80 -16.95 -5.07
N ARG A 53 -23.50 -17.57 -3.92
CA ARG A 53 -22.23 -17.48 -3.20
C ARG A 53 -21.05 -17.72 -4.13
N HIS A 54 -20.29 -16.68 -4.43
CA HIS A 54 -18.87 -16.78 -4.72
C HIS A 54 -18.18 -15.60 -4.03
N GLN A 55 -17.57 -15.85 -2.87
CA GLN A 55 -16.50 -14.97 -2.37
C GLN A 55 -15.28 -15.26 -3.24
N PRO A 56 -14.74 -14.29 -3.99
CA PRO A 56 -13.38 -14.41 -4.49
C PRO A 56 -12.47 -14.16 -3.27
N THR A 57 -11.83 -15.22 -2.79
CA THR A 57 -10.69 -15.14 -1.87
C THR A 57 -9.81 -13.97 -2.28
N ASP A 58 -9.67 -12.98 -1.40
CA ASP A 58 -8.63 -11.98 -1.50
C ASP A 58 -7.28 -12.69 -1.44
N PRO A 59 -6.46 -12.71 -2.51
CA PRO A 59 -5.04 -12.78 -2.27
C PRO A 59 -4.70 -11.48 -1.55
N GLN A 60 -4.47 -11.59 -0.24
CA GLN A 60 -3.72 -10.65 0.56
C GLN A 60 -2.34 -10.46 -0.10
N LEU A 61 -2.30 -9.69 -1.19
CA LEU A 61 -1.08 -9.22 -1.83
C LEU A 61 -0.52 -8.16 -0.91
N GLN A 62 0.42 -8.63 -0.08
CA GLN A 62 1.48 -7.91 0.61
C GLN A 62 1.14 -6.48 1.05
N GLN A 63 1.07 -6.32 2.38
CA GLN A 63 1.46 -5.08 3.04
C GLN A 63 2.67 -4.43 2.33
N PRO A 64 2.74 -3.09 2.26
CA PRO A 64 3.81 -2.36 1.60
C PRO A 64 5.16 -2.69 2.24
N GLY A 65 5.80 -3.73 1.71
CA GLY A 65 7.20 -4.05 1.92
C GLY A 65 8.01 -3.00 1.16
N THR A 66 8.57 -2.08 1.92
CA THR A 66 9.82 -1.37 1.66
C THR A 66 10.63 -1.97 0.49
N THR A 67 10.69 -1.27 -0.63
CA THR A 67 11.84 -1.34 -1.55
C THR A 67 12.27 0.09 -1.86
N GLY A 68 12.67 0.79 -0.80
CA GLY A 68 13.78 1.72 -0.83
C GLY A 68 14.87 1.10 0.03
N SER A 69 16.07 0.97 -0.50
CA SER A 69 17.27 0.57 0.23
C SER A 69 17.36 1.26 1.59
N ASP A 70 17.37 0.49 2.66
CA ASP A 70 18.52 0.51 3.57
C ASP A 70 18.55 -0.78 4.40
N SER A 71 19.36 -1.73 3.94
CA SER A 71 19.87 -2.81 4.78
C SER A 71 21.34 -2.50 4.99
N ALA A 72 21.62 -1.70 6.01
CA ALA A 72 22.94 -1.54 6.58
C ALA A 72 22.79 -1.52 8.12
N ALA A 73 22.96 -2.71 8.70
CA ALA A 73 23.44 -2.99 10.05
C ALA A 73 22.64 -2.47 11.26
N GLY A 74 22.12 -3.42 12.04
CA GLY A 74 21.81 -3.18 13.45
C GLY A 74 20.83 -4.17 14.06
N SER A 75 21.25 -5.42 14.28
CA SER A 75 20.53 -6.39 15.12
C SER A 75 20.53 -5.96 16.61
N PRO A 76 19.63 -6.54 17.44
CA PRO A 76 19.01 -5.91 18.60
C PRO A 76 19.78 -6.10 19.91
N ASP A 77 19.56 -5.21 20.88
CA ASP A 77 19.84 -5.49 22.30
C ASP A 77 18.77 -4.87 23.22
N PRO A 78 17.96 -5.70 23.91
CA PRO A 78 17.09 -5.29 24.99
C PRO A 78 17.57 -5.84 26.35
N ALA A 79 18.74 -5.48 26.88
CA ALA A 79 18.99 -5.56 28.32
C ALA A 79 20.29 -4.85 28.77
N GLY A 80 20.16 -3.83 29.62
CA GLY A 80 21.25 -3.50 30.57
C GLY A 80 21.42 -2.03 30.93
N THR A 81 20.97 -1.69 32.15
CA THR A 81 21.59 -0.69 33.06
C THR A 81 21.55 0.78 32.58
N ALA A 82 20.80 1.70 33.20
CA ALA A 82 21.03 2.11 34.57
C ALA A 82 19.86 2.96 35.11
N LYS A 83 19.31 2.54 36.25
CA LYS A 83 18.69 3.42 37.24
C LYS A 83 19.83 3.95 38.13
N PRO A 84 19.99 5.27 38.30
CA PRO A 84 19.87 5.78 39.65
C PRO A 84 19.24 7.19 39.75
N ARG A 85 18.19 7.26 40.56
CA ARG A 85 18.05 8.21 41.68
C ARG A 85 18.13 9.72 41.39
N ALA A 86 16.96 10.37 41.41
CA ALA A 86 16.69 11.54 42.24
C ALA A 86 15.17 11.84 42.27
N GLU A 87 14.42 11.09 43.09
CA GLU A 87 13.37 11.74 43.88
C GLU A 87 14.06 12.43 45.05
N PRO A 88 13.65 13.65 45.41
CA PRO A 88 12.70 13.72 46.51
C PRO A 88 11.58 14.75 46.27
N GLU A 89 10.36 14.27 46.44
CA GLU A 89 9.30 15.05 47.06
C GLU A 89 9.70 15.34 48.53
N ALA A 90 9.75 16.62 48.90
CA ALA A 90 9.63 17.13 50.27
C ALA A 90 9.36 18.63 50.11
N GLU A 91 8.12 19.09 50.26
CA GLU A 91 7.50 19.40 51.56
C GLU A 91 8.20 20.56 52.28
N SER A 92 7.37 21.53 52.67
CA SER A 92 7.55 22.42 53.83
C SER A 92 8.38 23.70 53.70
N ALA A 93 7.61 24.80 53.66
CA ALA A 93 7.68 25.91 54.61
C ALA A 93 8.63 27.10 54.33
N ALA A 94 8.04 28.27 54.63
CA ALA A 94 8.67 29.49 55.12
C ALA A 94 9.40 30.40 54.12
N GLY A 95 8.64 31.41 53.67
CA GLY A 95 8.94 32.81 54.03
C GLY A 95 10.22 33.44 53.47
N ARG A 96 10.04 34.37 52.52
CA ARG A 96 10.64 35.73 52.49
C ARG A 96 10.40 36.33 51.10
N THR A 97 9.45 37.25 51.04
CA THR A 97 9.53 38.67 50.63
C THR A 97 8.16 39.13 50.17
#